data_AF-A0A2W7CPS3-F1
#
_entry.id   AF-A0A2W7CPS3-F1
#
_cell.length_a   1.000
_cell.length_b   1.000
_cell.length_c   1.000
_cell.angle_alpha   90.00
_cell.angle_beta   90.00
_cell.angle_gamma   90.00
#
_symmetry.space_group_name_H-M   'P 1'
#
loop_
_entity.id
_entity.type
_entity.pdbx_description
1 polymer ?
#
loop_
_entity_poly.entity_id
_entity_poly.type
_entity_poly.pdbx_seq_one_letter_code
_entity_poly.pdbx_strand_id
1 'polypeptide(L)' 'NAIFAALGGNGTLTAAQFVKNTTGLAGDGNDHIIYETDTGWLYYDSDGNAAGSSTHFATLAANLALTNADFVVV' A
#
# COMPACT_ATOMS: atom_id res chain seq x y z
N ASN A 1 11.62 -5.52 10.39
CA ASN A 1 11.32 -4.96 9.05
C ASN A 1 11.66 -5.93 7.91
N ALA A 2 11.16 -7.17 7.91
CA ALA A 2 11.44 -8.11 6.81
C ALA A 2 10.40 -8.03 5.68
N ILE A 3 9.13 -7.79 6.02
CA ILE A 3 8.04 -7.75 5.02
C ILE A 3 7.97 -6.36 4.37
N PHE A 4 7.98 -5.29 5.16
CA PHE A 4 7.80 -3.91 4.67
C PHE A 4 9.10 -3.14 4.40
N ALA A 5 10.13 -3.83 3.89
CA ALA A 5 11.48 -3.27 3.79
C ALA A 5 11.58 -2.03 2.87
N ALA A 6 10.71 -1.91 1.86
CA ALA A 6 10.71 -0.80 0.90
C ALA A 6 10.02 0.47 1.43
N LEU A 7 9.33 0.42 2.58
CA LEU A 7 8.65 1.60 3.14
C LEU A 7 9.61 2.65 3.68
N GLY A 8 10.88 2.29 3.90
CA GLY A 8 11.90 3.21 4.38
C GLY A 8 11.87 3.39 5.91
N GLY A 9 12.08 4.64 6.35
CA GLY A 9 12.22 4.98 7.77
C GLY A 9 10.89 5.12 8.51
N ASN A 10 10.98 5.21 9.84
CA ASN A 10 9.84 5.42 10.71
C ASN A 10 9.12 6.76 10.44
N GLY A 11 7.81 6.78 10.66
CA GLY A 11 6.97 7.98 10.54
C GLY A 11 5.79 7.79 9.58
N THR A 12 5.15 8.90 9.22
CA THR A 12 4.04 8.90 8.27
C THR A 12 4.50 8.41 6.91
N LEU A 13 3.73 7.51 6.30
CA LEU A 13 4.00 7.01 4.96
C LEU A 13 3.99 8.18 3.95
N THR A 14 4.92 8.19 3.00
CA THR A 14 4.95 9.26 2.00
C THR A 14 3.79 9.08 1.00
N ALA A 15 3.28 10.19 0.45
CA ALA A 15 2.18 10.13 -0.52
C ALA A 15 2.54 9.35 -1.79
N ALA A 16 3.82 9.32 -2.17
CA ALA A 16 4.33 8.57 -3.32
C ALA A 16 4.38 7.06 -3.09
N GLN A 17 4.17 6.59 -1.84
CA GLN A 17 4.18 5.17 -1.51
C GLN A 17 2.79 4.57 -1.32
N PHE A 18 1.75 5.39 -1.51
CA PHE A 18 0.38 4.97 -1.29
C PHE A 18 -0.47 5.23 -2.53
N VAL A 19 -1.10 4.16 -3.02
CA VAL A 19 -2.14 4.24 -4.02
C VAL A 19 -3.41 3.56 -3.52
N LYS A 20 -4.54 4.06 -4.00
CA LYS A 20 -5.83 3.37 -3.86
C LYS A 20 -6.50 3.31 -5.22
N ASN A 21 -7.00 2.16 -5.57
CA ASN A 21 -7.63 1.89 -6.86
C ASN A 21 -8.56 0.68 -6.73
N THR A 22 -9.18 0.27 -7.84
CA THR A 22 -10.07 -0.91 -7.91
C THR A 22 -9.37 -2.16 -8.49
N THR A 23 -8.04 -2.16 -8.56
CA THR A 23 -7.26 -3.28 -9.13
C THR A 23 -6.32 -3.95 -8.15
N GLY A 24 -6.01 -3.30 -7.02
CA GLY A 24 -5.14 -3.84 -5.99
C GLY A 24 -3.68 -3.88 -6.43
N LEU A 25 -3.35 -3.21 -7.53
CA LEU A 25 -2.03 -3.14 -8.13
C LEU A 25 -1.41 -1.76 -7.92
N ALA A 26 -0.09 -1.70 -7.83
CA ALA A 26 0.65 -0.44 -7.90
C ALA A 26 0.40 0.29 -9.25
N GLY A 27 0.40 1.62 -9.21
CA GLY A 27 0.20 2.48 -10.38
C GLY A 27 1.51 3.02 -10.98
N ASP A 28 2.52 3.28 -10.16
CA ASP A 28 3.85 3.73 -10.60
C ASP A 28 5.01 2.94 -9.99
N GLY A 29 6.22 3.49 -9.91
CA GLY A 29 7.43 2.80 -9.45
C GLY A 29 7.61 2.71 -7.93
N ASN A 30 6.78 3.41 -7.15
CA ASN A 30 7.02 3.62 -5.72
C ASN A 30 5.80 3.26 -4.86
N ASP A 31 4.69 2.81 -5.46
CA ASP A 31 3.45 2.48 -4.78
C ASP A 31 3.58 1.17 -3.99
N HIS A 32 4.12 1.26 -2.77
CA HIS A 32 4.37 0.09 -1.93
C HIS A 32 3.18 -0.33 -1.06
N ILE A 33 2.26 0.58 -0.74
CA ILE A 33 1.01 0.28 -0.03
C ILE A 33 -0.16 0.55 -0.96
N ILE A 34 -0.96 -0.49 -1.19
CA ILE A 34 -2.09 -0.44 -2.09
C ILE A 34 -3.37 -0.77 -1.34
N TYR A 35 -4.34 0.13 -1.42
CA TYR A 35 -5.69 -0.11 -0.92
C TYR A 35 -6.65 -0.38 -2.08
N GLU A 36 -7.13 -1.62 -2.16
CA GLU A 36 -8.14 -2.06 -3.11
C GLU A 36 -9.52 -1.60 -2.64
N THR A 37 -10.10 -0.61 -3.31
CA THR A 37 -11.19 0.19 -2.76
C THR A 37 -12.53 -0.54 -2.74
N ASP A 38 -12.75 -1.52 -3.61
CA ASP A 38 -14.01 -2.26 -3.73
C ASP A 38 -14.05 -3.50 -2.82
N THR A 39 -12.92 -4.14 -2.55
CA THR A 39 -12.81 -5.28 -1.62
C THR A 39 -12.38 -4.88 -0.22
N GLY A 40 -11.71 -3.74 -0.06
CA GLY A 40 -11.12 -3.28 1.19
C GLY A 40 -9.75 -3.91 1.50
N TRP A 41 -9.13 -4.62 0.56
CA TRP A 41 -7.84 -5.28 0.79
C TRP A 41 -6.68 -4.29 0.82
N LEU A 42 -5.75 -4.51 1.74
CA LEU A 42 -4.48 -3.80 1.82
C LEU A 42 -3.33 -4.71 1.44
N TYR A 43 -2.62 -4.29 0.41
CA TYR A 43 -1.47 -4.98 -0.14
C TYR A 43 -0.19 -4.22 0.14
N TYR A 44 0.88 -4.98 0.32
CA TYR A 44 2.24 -4.50 0.20
C TYR A 44 2.87 -5.03 -1.08
N ASP A 45 3.38 -4.14 -1.91
CA ASP A 45 4.15 -4.44 -3.11
C ASP A 45 5.61 -4.06 -2.87
N SER A 46 6.51 -5.05 -2.88
CA SER A 46 7.93 -4.83 -2.62
C SER A 46 8.64 -4.10 -3.76
N ASP A 47 8.17 -4.28 -4.99
CA ASP A 47 8.74 -3.65 -6.18
C ASP A 47 8.08 -2.29 -6.46
N GLY A 48 6.94 -2.05 -5.82
CA GLY A 48 6.20 -0.79 -5.86
C GLY A 48 5.53 -0.50 -7.18
N ASN A 49 5.52 -1.47 -8.11
CA ASN A 49 5.17 -1.27 -9.52
C ASN A 49 4.39 -2.42 -10.18
N ALA A 50 3.80 -3.30 -9.37
CA ALA A 50 3.04 -4.46 -9.79
C ALA A 50 3.86 -5.49 -10.58
N ALA A 51 5.19 -5.32 -10.65
CA ALA A 51 6.07 -6.41 -11.02
C ALA A 51 6.11 -7.41 -9.86
N GLY A 52 6.05 -8.70 -10.19
CA GLY A 52 6.09 -9.74 -9.16
C GLY A 52 4.78 -9.93 -8.42
N SER A 53 4.84 -10.14 -7.11
CA SER A 53 3.68 -10.50 -6.28
C SER A 53 3.55 -9.54 -5.11
N SER A 54 2.32 -9.08 -4.87
CA SER A 54 1.97 -8.27 -3.71
C SER A 54 1.48 -9.16 -2.57
N THR A 55 1.76 -8.79 -1.32
CA THR A 55 1.31 -9.49 -0.12
C THR A 55 0.07 -8.82 0.43
N HIS A 56 -1.07 -9.52 0.43
CA HIS A 56 -2.26 -9.08 1.18
C HIS A 56 -1.99 -9.25 2.68
N PHE A 57 -2.01 -8.16 3.44
CA PHE A 57 -1.65 -8.19 4.86
C PHE A 57 -2.76 -7.70 5.80
N ALA A 58 -3.78 -7.02 5.29
CA ALA A 58 -4.93 -6.60 6.08
C ALA A 58 -6.19 -6.39 5.21
N THR A 59 -7.36 -6.54 5.82
CA THR A 59 -8.65 -6.20 5.20
C THR A 59 -9.35 -5.13 6.03
N LEU A 60 -9.80 -4.08 5.38
CA LEU A 60 -10.59 -2.99 5.94
C LEU A 60 -12.02 -3.02 5.36
N ALA A 61 -12.87 -2.09 5.79
CA ALA A 61 -14.13 -1.84 5.11
C ALA A 61 -13.86 -1.25 3.72
N ALA A 62 -14.63 -1.65 2.71
CA ALA A 62 -14.56 -1.08 1.37
C ALA A 62 -14.95 0.41 1.33
N ASN A 63 -14.53 1.12 0.29
CA ASN A 63 -14.87 2.52 -0.01
C ASN A 63 -14.46 3.55 1.07
N LEU A 64 -13.47 3.24 1.91
CA LEU A 64 -12.89 4.23 2.82
C LEU A 64 -12.12 5.33 2.06
N ALA A 65 -12.20 6.54 2.58
CA ALA A 65 -11.48 7.71 2.08
C ALA A 65 -10.02 7.76 2.57
N LEU A 66 -9.32 6.61 2.56
CA LEU A 66 -7.94 6.52 3.05
C LEU A 66 -6.97 7.40 2.27
N THR A 67 -5.94 7.83 2.98
CA THR A 67 -4.80 8.61 2.51
C THR A 67 -3.51 8.03 3.09
N ASN A 68 -2.36 8.47 2.58
CA ASN A 68 -1.06 8.08 3.15
C ASN A 68 -0.91 8.50 4.63
N ALA A 69 -1.61 9.56 5.06
CA ALA A 69 -1.55 10.07 6.43
C ALA A 69 -2.18 9.11 7.46
N ASP A 70 -3.00 8.16 7.00
CA ASP A 70 -3.61 7.12 7.85
C ASP A 70 -2.63 5.98 8.19
N PHE A 71 -1.41 6.01 7.64
CA PHE A 71 -0.38 4.98 7.84
C PHE A 71 0.85 5.56 8.56
N VAL A 72 1.30 4.84 9.58
CA VAL A 72 2.54 5.15 10.32
C VAL A 72 3.44 3.91 10.36
N VAL A 73 4.68 4.06 9.90
CA VAL A 73 5.73 3.05 9.94
C VAL A 73 6.44 3.11 11.30
N VAL A 74 6.48 1.98 12.01
CA VAL A 74 7.06 1.81 13.37
C VAL A 74 8.15 0.73 13.41
#